data_AF-A0A7K0D9C4-F1
#
_entry.id   AF-A0A7K0D9C4-F1
#
_cell.length_a   1.000
_cell.length_b   1.000
_cell.length_c   1.000
_cell.angle_alpha   90.00
_cell.angle_beta   90.00
_cell.angle_gamma   90.00
#
_symmetry.space_group_name_H-M   'P 1'
#
loop_
_entity.id
_entity.type
_entity.pdbx_description
1 polymer ?
#
loop_
_entity_poly.entity_id
_entity_poly.type
_entity_poly.pdbx_seq_one_letter_code
_entity_poly.pdbx_strand_id
1 'polypeptide(L)'
;MISGSGHPLAYPVLTTCGALVICLAWAPFADSEQLAMLGAVALVVLVYSGFRVLVASGVLPWHTDPRISSAPDDSASADTRSADTEAADSGATESGVTGSGAAESGVAGSGVSGRNALRCRRIRQQHRLLSRSWLELTADDRTCWLPVYFDPTLVTAADSTAELTDGVVRFGNVRLYPSGPVRDREPVGRLHDNPTRPDPDGPAHAAAASRFTRRLLLDGQFAVAAPFAALLWVYIAGGGFPAFAGAFTVAAGVAVWFSAIRGSDPS
;
A
#
# COMPACT_ATOMS: atom_id res chain seq x y z
N MET A 1 0.52 13.90 24.69
CA MET A 1 1.72 13.65 23.85
C MET A 1 1.51 12.33 23.13
N ILE A 2 0.98 12.36 21.90
CA ILE A 2 0.83 11.17 21.05
C ILE A 2 2.05 11.16 20.14
N SER A 3 3.20 10.82 20.73
CA SER A 3 4.43 10.55 19.98
C SER A 3 4.48 9.03 19.79
N GLY A 4 3.90 8.56 18.71
CA GLY A 4 3.86 7.15 18.35
C GLY A 4 3.66 7.10 16.86
N SER A 5 4.52 6.34 16.17
CA SER A 5 4.41 5.96 14.76
C SER A 5 2.95 5.84 14.35
N GLY A 6 2.42 6.89 13.72
CA GLY A 6 1.00 6.94 13.38
C GLY A 6 0.71 5.81 12.41
N HIS A 7 -0.16 4.89 12.81
CA HIS A 7 -0.56 3.79 11.94
C HIS A 7 -0.95 4.34 10.57
N PRO A 8 -0.45 3.80 9.45
CA PRO A 8 -0.62 4.40 8.12
C PRO A 8 -2.09 4.59 7.73
N LEU A 9 -2.98 3.74 8.27
CA LEU A 9 -4.44 3.83 8.10
C LEU A 9 -5.16 4.76 9.08
N ALA A 10 -4.51 5.30 10.12
CA ALA A 10 -5.18 6.15 11.12
C ALA A 10 -5.77 7.41 10.48
N TYR A 11 -5.03 8.05 9.59
CA TYR A 11 -5.48 9.26 8.90
C TYR A 11 -6.66 9.04 7.93
N PRO A 12 -6.65 8.05 7.01
CA PRO A 12 -7.82 7.77 6.18
C PRO A 12 -9.05 7.33 6.99
N VAL A 13 -8.87 6.64 8.12
CA VAL A 13 -9.97 6.30 9.03
C VAL A 13 -10.53 7.57 9.70
N LEU A 14 -9.68 8.45 10.22
CA LEU A 14 -10.11 9.71 10.84
C LEU A 14 -10.88 10.61 9.87
N THR A 15 -10.42 10.73 8.63
CA THR A 15 -11.12 11.52 7.60
C THR A 15 -12.44 10.87 7.17
N THR A 16 -12.54 9.53 7.18
CA THR A 16 -13.81 8.81 7.01
C THR A 16 -14.79 9.17 8.13
N CYS A 17 -14.36 9.06 9.39
CA CYS A 17 -15.18 9.46 10.54
C CYS A 17 -15.60 10.93 10.45
N GLY A 18 -14.68 11.82 10.07
CA GLY A 18 -14.96 13.24 9.87
C GLY A 18 -16.05 13.49 8.81
N ALA A 19 -15.95 12.85 7.65
CA ALA A 19 -16.97 12.97 6.60
C ALA A 19 -18.35 12.48 7.06
N LEU A 20 -18.41 11.38 7.83
CA LEU A 20 -19.66 10.86 8.38
C LEU A 20 -20.25 11.78 9.45
N VAL A 21 -19.42 12.35 10.33
CA VAL A 21 -19.85 13.33 11.33
C VAL A 21 -20.42 14.57 10.65
N ILE A 22 -19.81 15.05 9.56
CA ILE A 22 -20.35 16.17 8.77
C ILE A 22 -21.74 15.82 8.22
N CYS A 23 -21.93 14.62 7.67
CA CYS A 23 -23.24 14.19 7.18
C CYS A 23 -24.28 14.15 8.31
N LEU A 24 -23.92 13.57 9.46
CA LEU A 24 -24.81 13.48 10.63
C LEU A 24 -25.15 14.85 11.22
N ALA A 25 -24.22 15.80 11.21
CA ALA A 25 -24.43 17.15 11.73
C ALA A 25 -25.48 17.93 10.93
N TRP A 26 -25.62 17.65 9.63
CA TRP A 26 -26.61 18.28 8.77
C TRP A 26 -27.95 17.57 8.69
N ALA A 27 -28.02 16.30 9.13
CA ALA A 27 -29.25 15.52 9.10
C ALA A 27 -30.46 16.19 9.79
N PRO A 28 -30.34 16.86 10.96
CA PRO A 28 -31.49 17.51 11.61
C PRO A 28 -32.11 18.66 10.82
N PHE A 29 -31.38 19.24 9.86
CA PHE A 29 -31.80 20.38 9.05
C PHE A 29 -32.27 19.98 7.66
N ALA A 30 -32.12 18.71 7.30
CA ALA A 30 -32.39 18.19 5.97
C ALA A 30 -33.86 17.77 5.82
N ASP A 31 -34.46 18.13 4.68
CA ASP A 31 -35.72 17.52 4.25
C ASP A 31 -35.52 16.05 3.83
N SER A 32 -36.59 15.35 3.45
CA SER A 32 -36.50 13.93 3.09
C SER A 32 -35.60 13.64 1.89
N GLU A 33 -35.53 14.54 0.91
CA GLU A 33 -34.67 14.39 -0.27
C GLU A 33 -33.19 14.61 0.12
N GLN A 34 -32.92 15.66 0.88
CA GLN A 34 -31.60 15.98 1.39
C GLN A 34 -31.08 14.88 2.35
N LEU A 35 -31.94 14.31 3.19
CA LEU A 35 -31.61 13.18 4.05
C LEU A 35 -31.21 11.94 3.25
N ALA A 36 -31.96 11.63 2.19
CA ALA A 36 -31.62 10.51 1.30
C ALA A 36 -30.25 10.73 0.64
N MET A 37 -29.95 11.97 0.23
CA MET A 37 -28.65 12.32 -0.35
C MET A 37 -27.51 12.22 0.65
N LEU A 38 -27.68 12.75 1.88
CA LEU A 38 -26.69 12.60 2.95
C LEU A 38 -26.44 11.12 3.27
N GLY A 39 -27.51 10.31 3.30
CA GLY A 39 -27.42 8.86 3.45
C GLY A 39 -26.64 8.19 2.32
N ALA A 40 -26.89 8.58 1.07
CA ALA A 40 -26.16 8.07 -0.08
C ALA A 40 -24.66 8.41 -0.03
N VAL A 41 -24.32 9.66 0.32
CA VAL A 41 -22.92 10.08 0.51
C VAL A 41 -22.26 9.29 1.63
N ALA A 42 -22.90 9.16 2.79
CA ALA A 42 -22.39 8.38 3.91
C ALA A 42 -22.17 6.90 3.54
N LEU A 43 -23.09 6.31 2.77
CA LEU A 43 -22.96 4.94 2.27
C LEU A 43 -21.76 4.79 1.32
N VAL A 44 -21.59 5.70 0.36
CA VAL A 44 -20.43 5.70 -0.55
C VAL A 44 -19.13 5.80 0.24
N VAL A 45 -19.09 6.71 1.23
CA VAL A 45 -17.93 6.89 2.11
C VAL A 45 -17.60 5.60 2.85
N LEU A 46 -18.59 4.96 3.48
CA LEU A 46 -18.41 3.71 4.22
C LEU A 46 -18.00 2.54 3.33
N VAL A 47 -18.70 2.32 2.22
CA VAL A 47 -18.44 1.19 1.31
C VAL A 47 -17.06 1.33 0.71
N TYR A 48 -16.70 2.51 0.20
CA TYR A 48 -15.40 2.73 -0.40
C TYR A 48 -14.28 2.66 0.64
N SER A 49 -14.44 3.27 1.82
CA SER A 49 -13.44 3.15 2.89
C SER A 49 -13.27 1.70 3.36
N GLY A 50 -14.36 0.95 3.53
CA GLY A 50 -14.33 -0.47 3.90
C GLY A 50 -13.59 -1.32 2.87
N PHE A 51 -13.94 -1.16 1.58
CA PHE A 51 -13.23 -1.80 0.48
C PHE A 51 -11.72 -1.50 0.53
N ARG A 52 -11.36 -0.23 0.74
CA ARG A 52 -9.96 0.22 0.78
C ARG A 52 -9.19 -0.35 1.98
N VAL A 53 -9.84 -0.49 3.13
CA VAL A 53 -9.24 -1.14 4.31
C VAL A 53 -9.07 -2.64 4.09
N LEU A 54 -10.03 -3.32 3.45
CA LEU A 54 -9.93 -4.75 3.11
C LEU A 54 -8.80 -5.04 2.13
N VAL A 55 -8.61 -4.17 1.13
CA VAL A 55 -7.47 -4.27 0.20
C VAL A 55 -6.15 -4.02 0.94
N ALA A 56 -6.10 -2.98 1.78
CA ALA A 56 -4.90 -2.63 2.52
C ALA A 56 -4.47 -3.72 3.53
N SER A 57 -5.44 -4.41 4.14
CA SER A 57 -5.18 -5.47 5.11
C SER A 57 -4.80 -6.81 4.49
N GLY A 58 -4.90 -6.96 3.16
CA GLY A 58 -4.65 -8.21 2.44
C GLY A 58 -5.84 -9.19 2.47
N VAL A 59 -6.95 -8.84 3.14
CA VAL A 59 -8.17 -9.68 3.16
C VAL A 59 -8.77 -9.82 1.77
N LEU A 60 -8.67 -8.77 0.96
CA LEU A 60 -9.06 -8.77 -0.44
C LEU A 60 -7.82 -8.56 -1.31
N PRO A 61 -7.25 -9.61 -1.94
CA PRO A 61 -6.08 -9.50 -2.81
C PRO A 61 -6.47 -8.89 -4.17
N TRP A 62 -6.97 -7.66 -4.17
CA TRP A 62 -7.41 -6.97 -5.37
C TRP A 62 -6.21 -6.44 -6.17
N HIS A 63 -5.75 -7.21 -7.15
CA HIS A 63 -4.64 -6.85 -8.04
C HIS A 63 -3.36 -6.41 -7.30
N THR A 64 -3.13 -6.92 -6.10
CA THR A 64 -1.92 -6.65 -5.32
C THR A 64 -0.78 -7.61 -5.69
N ASP A 65 -1.08 -8.69 -6.42
CA ASP A 65 -0.09 -9.64 -6.88
C ASP A 65 0.69 -9.06 -8.08
N PRO A 66 2.02 -8.85 -7.93
CA PRO A 66 2.85 -8.26 -8.95
C PRO A 66 3.15 -9.23 -10.09
N ARG A 67 2.77 -10.52 -9.97
CA ARG A 67 3.00 -11.57 -10.97
C ARG A 67 4.47 -11.70 -11.41
N ILE A 68 5.38 -11.11 -10.64
CA ILE A 68 6.82 -11.26 -10.75
C ILE A 68 7.28 -11.99 -9.48
N SER A 69 7.96 -13.10 -9.70
CA SER A 69 8.48 -14.00 -8.68
C SER A 69 9.97 -14.10 -8.93
N SER A 70 10.78 -14.00 -7.88
CA SER A 70 12.18 -14.41 -7.94
C SER A 70 12.21 -15.93 -7.88
N ALA A 71 12.11 -16.59 -9.03
CA ALA A 71 12.27 -18.04 -9.08
C ALA A 71 13.72 -18.39 -8.71
N PRO A 72 13.97 -19.44 -7.91
CA PRO A 72 15.28 -20.06 -7.89
C PRO A 72 15.50 -20.67 -9.29
N ASP A 73 16.63 -20.34 -9.90
CA ASP A 73 17.04 -20.87 -11.20
C ASP A 73 17.23 -22.39 -11.11
N ASP A 74 16.17 -23.17 -11.31
CA ASP A 74 16.26 -24.63 -11.53
C ASP A 74 16.58 -24.97 -13.00
N SER A 75 16.90 -23.96 -13.82
CA SER A 75 17.25 -24.13 -15.23
C SER A 75 18.74 -24.48 -15.44
N ALA A 76 19.28 -25.41 -14.65
CA ALA A 76 20.62 -25.97 -14.86
C ALA A 76 20.75 -27.44 -14.39
N SER A 77 19.83 -28.32 -14.79
CA SER A 77 20.07 -29.77 -14.65
C SER A 77 19.29 -30.60 -15.68
N ALA A 78 19.64 -30.45 -16.96
CA ALA A 78 19.30 -31.44 -17.98
C ALA A 78 20.26 -31.38 -19.17
N ASP A 79 21.41 -32.04 -19.07
CA ASP A 79 21.91 -32.87 -20.19
C ASP A 79 22.93 -33.92 -19.70
N THR A 80 22.47 -34.87 -18.88
CA THR A 80 23.23 -36.12 -18.70
C THR A 80 22.85 -37.05 -19.86
N ARG A 81 23.51 -36.90 -21.02
CA ARG A 81 23.54 -37.99 -22.00
C ARG A 81 24.41 -39.11 -21.45
N SER A 82 23.73 -40.13 -20.95
CA SER A 82 24.24 -41.49 -20.81
C SER A 82 24.71 -41.99 -22.19
N ALA A 83 26.02 -42.23 -22.31
CA ALA A 83 26.60 -43.08 -23.33
C ALA A 83 27.35 -44.20 -22.62
N ASP A 84 26.93 -45.42 -22.90
CA ASP A 84 27.37 -46.66 -22.28
C ASP A 84 28.77 -47.09 -22.74
N THR A 85 29.44 -47.82 -21.84
CA THR A 85 30.39 -48.92 -22.08
C THR A 85 31.77 -48.59 -22.66
N GLU A 86 32.81 -48.75 -21.83
CA GLU A 86 33.89 -49.68 -22.14
C GLU A 86 34.57 -50.22 -20.87
N ALA A 87 34.92 -51.50 -20.92
CA ALA A 87 35.37 -52.34 -19.82
C ALA A 87 36.89 -52.44 -19.75
N ALA A 88 37.44 -52.44 -18.53
CA ALA A 88 38.69 -53.07 -18.07
C ALA A 88 38.94 -52.54 -16.65
N ASP A 89 39.63 -53.17 -15.70
CA ASP A 89 40.07 -54.53 -15.37
C ASP A 89 40.75 -54.34 -13.99
N SER A 90 40.82 -55.42 -13.20
CA SER A 90 41.79 -55.68 -12.13
C SER A 90 41.68 -54.96 -10.77
N GLY A 91 41.84 -55.75 -9.69
CA GLY A 91 42.35 -55.25 -8.40
C GLY A 91 41.65 -55.79 -7.15
N ALA A 92 42.33 -56.67 -6.41
CA ALA A 92 41.83 -57.39 -5.24
C ALA A 92 41.94 -56.63 -3.90
N THR A 93 41.24 -57.18 -2.88
CA THR A 93 41.44 -57.05 -1.40
C THR A 93 41.17 -55.64 -0.80
N GLU A 94 40.52 -55.46 0.35
CA GLU A 94 40.71 -56.13 1.63
C GLU A 94 39.53 -55.87 2.62
N SER A 95 39.48 -56.70 3.65
CA SER A 95 38.58 -56.76 4.81
C SER A 95 38.59 -55.50 5.71
N GLY A 96 37.44 -55.16 6.32
CA GLY A 96 37.37 -54.14 7.37
C GLY A 96 36.00 -54.07 8.08
N VAL A 97 36.03 -54.14 9.41
CA VAL A 97 34.96 -54.49 10.34
C VAL A 97 34.37 -53.25 11.05
N THR A 98 33.07 -53.31 11.38
CA THR A 98 32.26 -52.58 12.40
C THR A 98 32.16 -51.05 12.40
N GLY A 99 30.91 -50.57 12.52
CA GLY A 99 30.60 -49.21 12.99
C GLY A 99 29.10 -48.97 13.14
N SER A 100 28.55 -49.39 14.27
CA SER A 100 27.22 -49.01 14.77
C SER A 100 27.13 -47.50 15.01
N GLY A 101 26.08 -46.86 14.52
CA GLY A 101 25.77 -45.46 14.83
C GLY A 101 24.34 -45.11 14.45
N ALA A 102 23.46 -45.02 15.45
CA ALA A 102 22.10 -44.52 15.33
C ALA A 102 22.11 -43.03 14.93
N ALA A 103 21.23 -42.64 13.99
CA ALA A 103 20.89 -41.25 13.73
C ALA A 103 19.42 -41.13 13.30
N GLU A 104 18.61 -40.78 14.28
CA GLU A 104 17.50 -39.81 14.26
C GLU A 104 16.52 -39.83 13.07
N SER A 105 15.35 -40.36 13.40
CA SER A 105 14.02 -40.01 12.90
C SER A 105 13.94 -38.59 12.31
N GLY A 106 13.75 -38.53 10.99
CA GLY A 106 13.50 -37.30 10.26
C GLY A 106 12.26 -36.56 10.78
N VAL A 107 12.49 -35.38 11.34
CA VAL A 107 11.51 -34.30 11.32
C VAL A 107 11.83 -33.49 10.09
N ALA A 108 11.19 -33.83 8.96
CA ALA A 108 11.14 -32.98 7.79
C ALA A 108 10.43 -31.68 8.19
N GLY A 109 11.23 -30.66 8.47
CA GLY A 109 10.76 -29.32 8.76
C GLY A 109 9.94 -28.77 7.61
N SER A 110 8.73 -28.33 7.97
CA SER A 110 8.09 -27.10 7.50
C SER A 110 8.38 -26.70 6.05
N GLY A 111 7.45 -27.02 5.15
CA GLY A 111 7.37 -26.42 3.82
C GLY A 111 7.45 -24.91 3.90
N VAL A 112 8.58 -24.35 3.47
CA VAL A 112 8.71 -22.93 3.19
C VAL A 112 8.09 -22.73 1.81
N SER A 113 6.81 -22.36 1.79
CA SER A 113 6.19 -21.76 0.60
C SER A 113 7.09 -20.61 0.12
N GLY A 114 7.42 -20.62 -1.17
CA GLY A 114 8.41 -19.75 -1.81
C GLY A 114 8.25 -18.28 -1.44
N ARG A 115 9.27 -17.71 -0.80
CA ARG A 115 9.36 -16.28 -0.49
C ARG A 115 9.80 -15.52 -1.75
N ASN A 116 8.86 -14.85 -2.41
CA ASN A 116 9.14 -13.93 -3.51
C ASN A 116 9.74 -12.64 -2.97
N ALA A 117 11.05 -12.64 -2.78
CA ALA A 117 11.82 -11.49 -2.36
C ALA A 117 12.15 -10.63 -3.59
N LEU A 118 11.60 -9.41 -3.68
CA LEU A 118 11.74 -8.50 -4.81
C LEU A 118 12.63 -7.32 -4.43
N ARG A 119 13.51 -6.88 -5.33
CA ARG A 119 14.23 -5.61 -5.10
C ARG A 119 13.21 -4.49 -5.06
N CYS A 120 13.21 -3.71 -3.99
CA CYS A 120 12.18 -2.73 -3.71
C CYS A 120 12.80 -1.36 -3.44
N ARG A 121 12.25 -0.35 -4.10
CA ARG A 121 12.61 1.05 -3.91
C ARG A 121 11.36 1.88 -3.67
N ARG A 122 11.40 2.79 -2.70
CA ARG A 122 10.30 3.73 -2.48
C ARG A 122 10.48 4.94 -3.39
N ILE A 123 9.44 5.25 -4.14
CA ILE A 123 9.36 6.44 -4.99
C ILE A 123 8.16 7.28 -4.56
N ARG A 124 8.35 8.59 -4.49
CA ARG A 124 7.26 9.54 -4.30
C ARG A 124 6.86 10.11 -5.65
N GLN A 125 5.60 9.94 -6.00
CA GLN A 125 5.00 10.54 -7.18
C GLN A 125 4.32 11.87 -6.82
N GLN A 126 4.60 12.92 -7.60
CA GLN A 126 3.84 14.16 -7.59
C GLN A 126 3.15 14.38 -8.94
N HIS A 127 1.82 14.43 -8.94
CA HIS A 127 1.00 14.66 -10.13
C HIS A 127 -0.14 15.63 -9.81
N ARG A 128 -0.09 16.84 -10.38
CA ARG A 128 -1.02 17.95 -10.07
C ARG A 128 -1.04 18.26 -8.57
N LEU A 129 -2.21 18.19 -7.94
CA LEU A 129 -2.42 18.42 -6.50
C LEU A 129 -2.26 17.13 -5.66
N LEU A 130 -1.88 16.01 -6.28
CA LEU A 130 -1.69 14.74 -5.59
C LEU A 130 -0.22 14.40 -5.44
N SER A 131 0.13 14.01 -4.22
CA SER A 131 1.40 13.35 -3.89
C SER A 131 1.08 11.95 -3.39
N ARG A 132 1.80 10.93 -3.83
CA ARG A 132 1.58 9.52 -3.44
C ARG A 132 2.90 8.76 -3.29
N SER A 133 2.91 7.82 -2.35
CA SER A 133 3.98 6.84 -2.22
C SER A 133 3.75 5.65 -3.13
N TRP A 134 4.80 5.26 -3.85
CA TRP A 134 4.87 4.08 -4.69
C TRP A 134 6.06 3.22 -4.27
N LEU A 135 5.92 1.93 -4.47
CA LEU A 135 7.02 0.98 -4.45
C LEU A 135 7.31 0.56 -5.88
N GLU A 136 8.55 0.74 -6.29
CA GLU A 136 9.12 0.13 -7.48
C GLU A 136 9.64 -1.25 -7.08
N LEU A 137 8.99 -2.29 -7.60
CA LEU A 137 9.31 -3.69 -7.33
C LEU A 137 9.94 -4.28 -8.59
N THR A 138 11.17 -4.78 -8.48
CA THR A 138 11.92 -5.33 -9.61
C THR A 138 12.35 -6.77 -9.33
N ALA A 139 12.11 -7.66 -10.28
CA ALA A 139 12.67 -9.01 -10.36
C ALA A 139 12.81 -9.42 -11.83
N ASP A 140 13.90 -10.12 -12.15
CA ASP A 140 14.17 -10.70 -13.48
C ASP A 140 13.92 -9.73 -14.64
N ASP A 141 14.49 -8.51 -14.51
CA ASP A 141 14.39 -7.41 -15.47
C ASP A 141 12.95 -6.88 -15.72
N ARG A 142 11.98 -7.30 -14.90
CA ARG A 142 10.61 -6.78 -14.88
C ARG A 142 10.41 -5.85 -13.69
N THR A 143 9.87 -4.67 -13.97
CA THR A 143 9.52 -3.68 -12.96
C THR A 143 8.01 -3.51 -12.90
N CYS A 144 7.45 -3.57 -11.69
CA CYS A 144 6.06 -3.21 -11.43
C CYS A 144 5.98 -2.20 -10.29
N TRP A 145 4.84 -1.53 -10.22
CA TRP A 145 4.63 -0.34 -9.40
C TRP A 145 3.43 -0.56 -8.48
N LEU A 146 3.66 -0.55 -7.18
CA LEU A 146 2.61 -0.73 -6.17
C LEU A 146 2.38 0.57 -5.39
N PRO A 147 1.19 1.19 -5.46
CA PRO A 147 0.89 2.35 -4.64
C PRO A 147 0.65 1.90 -3.18
N VAL A 148 1.18 2.65 -2.22
CA VAL A 148 1.04 2.35 -0.78
C VAL A 148 0.55 3.56 0.00
N TYR A 149 -0.07 3.35 1.16
CA TYR A 149 -0.37 4.45 2.07
C TYR A 149 0.93 5.01 2.65
N PHE A 150 0.94 6.31 2.94
CA PHE A 150 2.05 6.95 3.61
C PHE A 150 2.30 6.32 4.99
N ASP A 151 3.54 5.85 5.18
CA ASP A 151 4.10 5.43 6.45
C ASP A 151 5.34 6.31 6.72
N PRO A 152 5.47 6.93 7.90
CA PRO A 152 6.64 7.77 8.23
C PRO A 152 7.98 7.06 8.08
N THR A 153 8.03 5.74 8.27
CA THR A 153 9.25 4.94 8.11
C THR A 153 9.76 4.94 6.67
N LEU A 154 8.88 5.15 5.68
CA LEU A 154 9.26 5.24 4.28
C LEU A 154 10.07 6.50 3.98
N VAL A 155 9.95 7.57 4.77
CA VAL A 155 10.70 8.82 4.54
C VAL A 155 12.21 8.59 4.63
N THR A 156 12.64 7.71 5.52
CA THR A 156 14.04 7.38 5.75
C THR A 156 14.46 6.03 5.18
N ALA A 157 13.56 5.35 4.45
CA ALA A 157 13.80 4.01 3.93
C ALA A 157 14.81 4.02 2.77
N ALA A 158 15.97 3.39 2.95
CA ALA A 158 16.88 3.09 1.86
C ALA A 158 16.35 1.90 1.03
N ASP A 159 16.81 1.76 -0.22
CA ASP A 159 16.50 0.61 -1.08
C ASP A 159 16.67 -0.72 -0.33
N SER A 160 15.67 -1.60 -0.42
CA SER A 160 15.63 -2.86 0.32
C SER A 160 14.93 -3.95 -0.47
N THR A 161 14.72 -5.10 0.16
CA THR A 161 13.95 -6.20 -0.43
C THR A 161 12.54 -6.19 0.15
N ALA A 162 11.54 -6.33 -0.73
CA ALA A 162 10.17 -6.51 -0.33
C ALA A 162 9.76 -7.97 -0.39
N GLU A 163 9.08 -8.44 0.65
CA GLU A 163 8.41 -9.74 0.66
C GLU A 163 6.91 -9.50 0.47
N LEU A 164 6.34 -10.22 -0.51
CA LEU A 164 4.91 -10.19 -0.78
C LEU A 164 4.28 -11.55 -0.47
N THR A 165 3.30 -11.56 0.42
CA THR A 165 2.63 -12.79 0.84
C THR A 165 1.15 -12.50 1.07
N ASP A 166 0.27 -13.18 0.32
CA ASP A 166 -1.19 -13.09 0.50
C ASP A 166 -1.73 -11.65 0.59
N GLY A 167 -1.24 -10.78 -0.30
CA GLY A 167 -1.63 -9.36 -0.35
C GLY A 167 -1.01 -8.47 0.73
N VAL A 168 -0.18 -9.02 1.62
CA VAL A 168 0.62 -8.27 2.59
C VAL A 168 1.98 -7.94 1.99
N VAL A 169 2.37 -6.67 2.09
CA VAL A 169 3.69 -6.17 1.67
C VAL A 169 4.53 -5.95 2.92
N ARG A 170 5.73 -6.52 2.95
CA ARG A 170 6.74 -6.19 3.95
C ARG A 170 7.96 -5.60 3.28
N PHE A 171 8.44 -4.49 3.80
CA PHE A 171 9.67 -3.83 3.38
C PHE A 171 10.66 -3.91 4.54
N GLY A 172 11.62 -4.83 4.44
CA GLY A 172 12.38 -5.28 5.60
C GLY A 172 11.44 -5.74 6.72
N ASN A 173 11.55 -5.11 7.90
CA ASN A 173 10.70 -5.45 9.06
C ASN A 173 9.37 -4.69 9.12
N VAL A 174 9.12 -3.74 8.20
CA VAL A 174 7.93 -2.88 8.23
C VAL A 174 6.83 -3.43 7.33
N ARG A 175 5.61 -3.54 7.86
CA ARG A 175 4.43 -3.86 7.06
C ARG A 175 3.94 -2.59 6.35
N LEU A 176 3.85 -2.65 5.03
CA LEU A 176 3.27 -1.60 4.21
C LEU A 176 1.86 -1.97 3.80
N TYR A 177 1.03 -0.94 3.58
CA TYR A 177 -0.38 -1.09 3.27
C TYR A 177 -0.63 -0.62 1.84
N PRO A 178 -0.97 -1.53 0.91
CA PRO A 178 -1.36 -1.18 -0.45
C PRO A 178 -2.48 -0.14 -0.47
N SER A 179 -2.32 0.87 -1.31
CA SER A 179 -3.32 1.90 -1.59
C SER A 179 -3.88 1.76 -3.01
N GLY A 180 -3.78 0.59 -3.64
CA GLY A 180 -4.34 0.33 -4.96
C GLY A 180 -3.69 -0.87 -5.66
N PRO A 181 -4.12 -1.14 -6.90
CA PRO A 181 -3.61 -2.26 -7.69
C PRO A 181 -2.16 -2.02 -8.14
N VAL A 182 -1.41 -3.11 -8.29
CA VAL A 182 -0.10 -3.13 -8.96
C VAL A 182 -0.26 -2.70 -10.42
N ARG A 183 0.77 -2.04 -10.96
CA ARG A 183 0.82 -1.57 -12.34
C ARG A 183 2.14 -1.96 -13.00
N ASP A 184 2.06 -2.34 -14.26
CA ASP A 184 3.25 -2.63 -15.09
C ASP A 184 3.82 -1.37 -15.77
N ARG A 185 3.23 -0.20 -15.48
CA ARG A 185 3.62 1.08 -16.07
C ARG A 185 4.00 2.06 -14.99
N GLU A 186 5.03 2.83 -15.30
CA GLU A 186 5.52 3.91 -14.45
C GLU A 186 4.40 4.92 -14.11
N PRO A 187 4.28 5.35 -12.84
CA PRO A 187 3.31 6.34 -12.43
C PRO A 187 3.52 7.69 -13.15
N VAL A 188 2.45 8.25 -13.69
CA VAL A 188 2.51 9.54 -14.40
C VAL A 188 2.92 10.71 -13.49
N GLY A 189 3.64 11.70 -14.01
CA GLY A 189 4.03 12.90 -13.27
C GLY A 189 5.50 12.89 -12.86
N ARG A 190 5.86 13.75 -11.90
CA ARG A 190 7.25 13.86 -11.44
C ARG A 190 7.50 12.82 -10.34
N LEU A 191 8.46 11.94 -10.58
CA LEU A 191 8.93 11.00 -9.57
C LEU A 191 10.10 11.61 -8.80
N HIS A 192 10.04 11.46 -7.48
CA HIS A 192 11.10 11.85 -6.56
C HIS A 192 11.55 10.60 -5.82
N ASP A 193 12.84 10.32 -5.94
CA ASP A 193 13.46 9.20 -5.29
C ASP A 193 13.75 9.49 -3.81
N ASN A 194 13.80 8.43 -3.01
CA ASN A 194 14.24 8.56 -1.62
C ASN A 194 15.74 8.89 -1.55
N PRO A 195 16.21 9.63 -0.53
CA PRO A 195 17.62 9.97 -0.40
C PRO A 195 18.50 8.71 -0.33
N THR A 196 19.59 8.71 -1.10
CA THR A 196 20.55 7.60 -1.19
C THR A 196 21.52 7.53 -0.01
N ARG A 197 21.59 8.60 0.79
CA ARG A 197 22.37 8.67 2.04
C ARG A 197 21.41 8.89 3.22
N PRO A 198 21.65 8.25 4.38
CA PRO A 198 20.93 8.57 5.60
C PRO A 198 20.96 10.07 5.88
N ASP A 199 19.79 10.69 5.91
CA ASP A 199 19.60 12.08 6.27
C ASP A 199 19.53 12.21 7.80
N PRO A 200 20.44 12.96 8.45
CA PRO A 200 20.39 13.16 9.90
C PRO A 200 19.08 13.79 10.37
N ASP A 201 18.42 14.60 9.53
CA ASP A 201 17.14 15.25 9.85
C ASP A 201 15.92 14.41 9.41
N GLY A 202 16.16 13.25 8.78
CA GLY A 202 15.13 12.35 8.28
C GLY A 202 14.04 11.97 9.30
N PRO A 203 14.37 11.64 10.56
CA PRO A 203 13.37 11.38 11.59
C PRO A 203 12.50 12.60 11.92
N ALA A 204 13.07 13.81 11.90
CA ALA A 204 12.34 15.04 12.14
C ALA A 204 11.38 15.34 10.96
N HIS A 205 11.83 15.12 9.73
CA HIS A 205 10.98 15.22 8.53
C HIS A 205 9.85 14.20 8.54
N ALA A 206 10.11 12.95 8.90
CA ALA A 206 9.09 11.91 9.06
C ALA A 206 8.04 12.28 10.11
N ALA A 207 8.48 12.82 11.26
CA ALA A 207 7.60 13.30 12.32
C ALA A 207 6.78 14.54 11.90
N ALA A 208 7.36 15.46 11.13
CA ALA A 208 6.63 16.60 10.58
C ALA A 208 5.58 16.15 9.54
N ALA A 209 5.92 15.17 8.71
CA ALA A 209 5.04 14.60 7.70
C ALA A 209 3.88 13.80 8.28
N SER A 210 4.06 13.17 9.45
CA SER A 210 2.99 12.44 10.13
C SER A 210 1.94 13.32 10.81
N ARG A 211 2.19 14.64 10.96
CA ARG A 211 1.27 15.56 11.64
C ARG A 211 -0.09 15.62 10.95
N PHE A 212 -1.14 15.34 11.71
CA PHE A 212 -2.52 15.38 11.25
C PHE A 212 -2.86 16.70 10.56
N THR A 213 -2.49 17.84 11.15
CA THR A 213 -2.76 19.17 10.59
C THR A 213 -2.09 19.38 9.23
N ARG A 214 -0.84 18.93 9.07
CA ARG A 214 -0.13 19.03 7.78
C ARG A 214 -0.83 18.20 6.71
N ARG A 215 -1.22 16.96 7.05
CA ARG A 215 -1.95 16.07 6.13
C ARG A 215 -3.30 16.67 5.72
N LEU A 216 -4.05 17.18 6.70
CA LEU A 216 -5.34 17.83 6.48
C LEU A 216 -5.22 19.07 5.59
N LEU A 217 -4.20 19.90 5.81
CA LEU A 217 -3.97 21.10 5.00
C LEU A 217 -3.63 20.76 3.54
N LEU A 218 -2.80 19.74 3.30
CA LEU A 218 -2.45 19.31 1.95
C LEU A 218 -3.65 18.69 1.22
N ASP A 219 -4.43 17.86 1.90
CA ASP A 219 -5.65 17.29 1.30
C ASP A 219 -6.79 18.31 1.15
N GLY A 220 -6.78 19.37 1.97
CA GLY A 220 -7.70 20.50 1.89
C GLY A 220 -7.67 21.23 0.55
N GLN A 221 -6.62 21.08 -0.25
CA GLN A 221 -6.55 21.65 -1.60
C GLN A 221 -7.71 21.18 -2.50
N PHE A 222 -8.21 19.95 -2.31
CA PHE A 222 -9.37 19.47 -3.07
C PHE A 222 -10.68 20.16 -2.68
N ALA A 223 -10.76 20.77 -1.50
CA ALA A 223 -11.94 21.50 -1.06
C ALA A 223 -12.19 22.79 -1.88
N VAL A 224 -11.24 23.22 -2.73
CA VAL A 224 -11.44 24.31 -3.69
C VAL A 224 -12.61 24.02 -4.66
N ALA A 225 -12.96 22.75 -4.90
CA ALA A 225 -14.12 22.38 -5.71
C ALA A 225 -15.46 22.47 -4.95
N ALA A 226 -15.44 22.46 -3.61
CA ALA A 226 -16.63 22.47 -2.76
C ALA A 226 -17.58 23.66 -2.99
N PRO A 227 -17.14 24.94 -3.12
CA PRO A 227 -18.05 26.04 -3.34
C PRO A 227 -18.77 25.93 -4.68
N PHE A 228 -18.11 25.41 -5.72
CA PHE A 228 -18.75 25.19 -7.02
C PHE A 228 -19.82 24.09 -6.95
N ALA A 229 -19.53 22.99 -6.25
CA ALA A 229 -20.51 21.93 -6.02
C ALA A 229 -21.72 22.45 -5.22
N ALA A 230 -21.48 23.29 -4.20
CA ALA A 230 -22.54 23.89 -3.38
C ALA A 230 -23.38 24.91 -4.16
N LEU A 231 -22.76 25.75 -4.99
CA LEU A 231 -23.49 26.67 -5.87
C LEU A 231 -24.33 25.91 -6.90
N LEU A 232 -23.76 24.88 -7.52
CA LEU A 232 -24.49 24.01 -8.45
C LEU A 232 -25.71 23.38 -7.76
N TRP A 233 -25.52 22.89 -6.53
CA TRP A 233 -26.61 22.32 -5.74
C TRP A 233 -27.74 23.32 -5.52
N VAL A 234 -27.43 24.51 -5.02
CA VAL A 234 -28.42 25.56 -4.78
C VAL A 234 -29.09 26.00 -6.08
N TYR A 235 -28.36 25.98 -7.20
CA TYR A 235 -28.92 26.29 -8.51
C TYR A 235 -29.95 25.27 -8.98
N ILE A 236 -29.70 23.96 -8.79
CA ILE A 236 -30.59 22.89 -9.29
C ILE A 236 -31.72 22.52 -8.32
N ALA A 237 -31.45 22.47 -7.03
CA ALA A 237 -32.38 22.03 -5.99
C ALA A 237 -33.03 23.21 -5.24
N GLY A 238 -32.59 24.43 -5.52
CA GLY A 238 -32.98 25.60 -4.76
C GLY A 238 -32.35 25.61 -3.36
N GLY A 239 -32.83 26.55 -2.53
CA GLY A 239 -32.38 26.72 -1.15
C GLY A 239 -31.64 28.04 -0.92
N GLY A 240 -31.60 28.45 0.35
CA GLY A 240 -30.92 29.65 0.78
C GLY A 240 -29.49 29.38 1.25
N PHE A 241 -28.96 30.35 2.01
CA PHE A 241 -27.65 30.24 2.63
C PHE A 241 -27.41 28.96 3.46
N PRO A 242 -28.38 28.44 4.26
CA PRO A 242 -28.17 27.18 4.99
C PRO A 242 -27.91 25.97 4.07
N ALA A 243 -28.63 25.88 2.95
CA ALA A 243 -28.43 24.80 1.96
C ALA A 243 -27.04 24.89 1.31
N PHE A 244 -26.60 26.12 0.99
CA PHE A 244 -25.25 26.37 0.50
C PHE A 244 -24.19 25.92 1.52
N ALA A 245 -24.33 26.32 2.79
CA ALA A 245 -23.37 25.97 3.84
C ALA A 245 -23.30 24.45 4.08
N GLY A 246 -24.45 23.77 4.06
CA GLY A 246 -24.53 22.32 4.14
C GLY A 246 -23.84 21.62 2.97
N ALA A 247 -24.22 21.98 1.74
CA ALA A 247 -23.62 21.41 0.54
C ALA A 247 -22.11 21.67 0.46
N PHE A 248 -21.66 22.87 0.83
CA PHE A 248 -20.25 23.25 0.85
C PHE A 248 -19.46 22.40 1.85
N THR A 249 -19.94 22.28 3.09
CA THR A 249 -19.22 21.53 4.13
C THR A 249 -19.19 20.03 3.86
N VAL A 250 -20.29 19.45 3.36
CA VAL A 250 -20.32 18.04 2.90
C VAL A 250 -19.35 17.83 1.74
N ALA A 251 -19.39 18.68 0.70
CA ALA A 251 -18.51 18.56 -0.45
C ALA A 251 -17.03 18.72 -0.07
N ALA A 252 -16.70 19.66 0.82
CA ALA A 252 -15.35 19.85 1.34
C ALA A 252 -14.88 18.63 2.14
N GLY A 253 -15.73 18.09 3.02
CA GLY A 253 -15.44 16.87 3.78
C GLY A 253 -15.18 15.66 2.88
N VAL A 254 -16.01 15.46 1.86
CA VAL A 254 -15.85 14.39 0.86
C VAL A 254 -14.56 14.58 0.06
N ALA A 255 -14.23 15.81 -0.34
CA ALA A 255 -13.01 16.09 -1.10
C ALA A 255 -11.74 15.73 -0.32
N VAL A 256 -11.69 16.11 0.97
CA VAL A 256 -10.59 15.76 1.88
C VAL A 256 -10.52 14.25 2.11
N TRP A 257 -11.66 13.63 2.44
CA TRP A 257 -11.76 12.18 2.62
C TRP A 257 -11.26 11.42 1.40
N PHE A 258 -11.65 11.86 0.20
CA PHE A 258 -11.30 11.19 -1.05
C PHE A 258 -9.80 11.25 -1.35
N SER A 259 -9.14 12.37 -1.04
CA SER A 259 -7.68 12.48 -1.14
C SER A 259 -6.99 11.53 -0.15
N ALA A 260 -7.42 11.55 1.10
CA ALA A 260 -6.84 10.76 2.19
C ALA A 260 -6.97 9.24 1.95
N ILE A 261 -8.17 8.76 1.60
CA ILE A 261 -8.45 7.33 1.38
C ILE A 261 -7.74 6.79 0.14
N ARG A 262 -7.29 7.67 -0.76
CA ARG A 262 -6.49 7.32 -1.94
C ARG A 262 -4.98 7.21 -1.65
N GLY A 263 -4.55 7.45 -0.42
CA GLY A 263 -3.17 7.30 0.02
C GLY A 263 -2.31 8.52 -0.27
N SER A 264 -2.80 9.72 0.07
CA SER A 264 -2.01 10.95 -0.04
C SER A 264 -0.72 10.86 0.78
N ASP A 265 0.39 11.29 0.18
CA ASP A 265 1.72 11.35 0.78
C ASP A 265 2.07 12.81 1.12
N PRO A 266 2.13 13.18 2.41
CA PRO A 266 2.45 14.52 2.84
C PRO A 266 3.93 14.87 2.75
N SER A 267 4.86 13.89 2.69
CA SER A 267 6.30 14.11 2.90
C SER A 267 6.87 15.26 2.09
#